data_AF-A0A258W539-F1
#
_entry.id   AF-A0A258W539-F1
#
_cell.length_a   1.000
_cell.length_b   1.000
_cell.length_c   1.000
_cell.angle_alpha   90.00
_cell.angle_beta   90.00
_cell.angle_gamma   90.00
#
_symmetry.space_group_name_H-M   'P 1'
#
loop_
_entity.id
_entity.type
_entity.pdbx_description
1 polymer ?
#
loop_
_entity_poly.entity_id
_entity_poly.type
_entity_poly.pdbx_seq_one_letter_code
_entity_poly.pdbx_strand_id
1 'polypeptide(L)'
;MSGFLSILQDYDLYVNALVASLLISFAAAPIGVFLNLKRMTLMGEAISHSLLPGFALAFMLYGMSYAGLILGGLFAGLLVLGLMMGLNKFVTIKEDGVLTVVYLTFSALGLLIVLKSGIKIDLSHILIGNILLIDNVWLLILFVSSILIRFIFSRIRKNLLIVLMDPEYAQFLGIPIQKIKSIFYFLVLWILVLCFYSVGTLLALGLLLVPALVGKVLVKPIQKQIHYTLAIGVVMSVLGLIMSVGLDWPTGPTIILGGGILFLLAVAARPCAMKVLVLSLLALGFQPRAEAGIITNLQSKNQILLSSPYLKLFINHLVKPEDKVSVETLIPNDHSVHNYQLKPSDLKKIKHAKIFLYVGNGLEEGLKDQVAKVNIQAKFANLTAVAKAATTQDVHFWLNPEWTMTILESIKSTLIVERPDLKSSIESRFESARKELSDYTKQIQDKFQSFKGRSVLISHNSLYFLHNLLAINVYFYTQSTSPSDVINLKKFLKDSKVPLVKEYGTVDFLLESLVKEYQRSYSGEVYGEIVPPEFYESKTYLDLLKMNLDVIYAVLKKDV
;
A
#
# COMPACT_ATOMS: atom_id res chain seq x y z
N MET A 1 23.26 -0.54 21.91
CA MET A 1 23.72 -1.85 21.39
C MET A 1 22.74 -3.01 21.64
N SER A 2 21.81 -2.91 22.60
CA SER A 2 20.75 -3.92 22.84
C SER A 2 19.68 -4.01 21.72
N GLY A 3 19.42 -2.91 21.00
CA GLY A 3 18.49 -2.91 19.85
C GLY A 3 18.97 -3.78 18.68
N PHE A 4 20.28 -3.83 18.43
CA PHE A 4 20.88 -4.59 17.31
C PHE A 4 20.83 -6.11 17.54
N LEU A 5 20.90 -6.56 18.78
CA LEU A 5 20.74 -7.98 19.15
C LEU A 5 19.28 -8.45 19.13
N SER A 6 18.29 -7.56 19.21
CA SER A 6 16.88 -7.91 18.97
C SER A 6 16.56 -8.12 17.47
N ILE A 7 17.37 -7.57 16.57
CA ILE A 7 17.29 -7.80 15.11
C ILE A 7 17.69 -9.25 14.78
N LEU A 8 18.55 -9.85 15.62
CA LEU A 8 19.09 -11.19 15.42
C LEU A 8 18.06 -12.33 15.52
N GLN A 9 16.90 -12.11 16.15
CA GLN A 9 15.86 -13.13 16.28
C GLN A 9 14.86 -13.17 15.11
N ASP A 10 14.83 -12.15 14.24
CA ASP A 10 13.96 -12.02 13.05
C ASP A 10 14.73 -12.03 11.72
N TYR A 11 15.90 -12.68 11.72
CA TYR A 11 16.93 -12.58 10.68
C TYR A 11 16.42 -12.78 9.25
N ASP A 12 15.53 -13.74 9.02
CA ASP A 12 15.20 -14.17 7.67
C ASP A 12 14.56 -13.05 6.83
N LEU A 13 13.68 -12.23 7.40
CA LEU A 13 12.99 -11.16 6.67
C LEU A 13 13.96 -10.02 6.28
N TYR A 14 14.80 -9.59 7.21
CA TYR A 14 15.76 -8.51 6.96
C TYR A 14 16.92 -8.98 6.07
N VAL A 15 17.35 -10.24 6.22
CA VAL A 15 18.33 -10.86 5.33
C VAL A 15 17.75 -10.99 3.93
N ASN A 16 16.51 -11.45 3.77
CA ASN A 16 15.85 -11.55 2.48
C ASN A 16 15.72 -10.17 1.81
N ALA A 17 15.32 -9.14 2.58
CA ALA A 17 15.25 -7.78 2.07
C ALA A 17 16.63 -7.25 1.64
N LEU A 18 17.67 -7.50 2.44
CA LEU A 18 19.04 -7.13 2.09
C LEU A 18 19.50 -7.86 0.83
N VAL A 19 19.34 -9.19 0.77
CA VAL A 19 19.71 -9.99 -0.40
C VAL A 19 18.96 -9.52 -1.65
N ALA A 20 17.65 -9.27 -1.56
CA ALA A 20 16.88 -8.73 -2.67
C ALA A 20 17.43 -7.37 -3.14
N SER A 21 17.68 -6.44 -2.21
CA SER A 21 18.23 -5.12 -2.54
C SER A 21 19.63 -5.20 -3.18
N LEU A 22 20.45 -6.17 -2.77
CA LEU A 22 21.76 -6.44 -3.34
C LEU A 22 21.67 -7.02 -4.74
N LEU A 23 20.79 -7.99 -4.97
CA LEU A 23 20.57 -8.60 -6.28
C LEU A 23 20.02 -7.58 -7.28
N ILE A 24 19.08 -6.75 -6.84
CA ILE A 24 18.55 -5.66 -7.65
C ILE A 24 19.66 -4.65 -7.94
N SER A 25 20.41 -4.19 -6.94
CA SER A 25 21.53 -3.27 -7.15
C SER A 25 22.59 -3.83 -8.11
N PHE A 26 22.87 -5.13 -8.02
CA PHE A 26 23.82 -5.82 -8.88
C PHE A 26 23.43 -5.80 -10.36
N ALA A 27 22.15 -5.97 -10.65
CA ALA A 27 21.62 -5.88 -12.02
C ALA A 27 21.38 -4.43 -12.47
N ALA A 28 20.75 -3.63 -11.63
CA ALA A 28 20.20 -2.31 -11.94
C ALA A 28 21.25 -1.20 -11.98
N ALA A 29 22.16 -1.16 -11.01
CA ALA A 29 23.06 -0.02 -10.83
C ALA A 29 24.02 0.20 -12.02
N PRO A 30 24.58 -0.84 -12.70
CA PRO A 30 25.35 -0.67 -13.93
C PRO A 30 24.52 -0.12 -15.10
N ILE A 31 23.26 -0.54 -15.21
CA ILE A 31 22.33 -0.05 -16.24
C ILE A 31 22.04 1.44 -16.00
N GLY A 32 21.83 1.83 -14.74
CA GLY A 32 21.67 3.22 -14.32
C GLY A 32 22.83 4.12 -14.72
N VAL A 33 24.08 3.63 -14.66
CA VAL A 33 25.25 4.39 -15.14
C VAL A 33 25.07 4.77 -16.61
N PHE A 34 24.60 3.86 -17.46
CA PHE A 34 24.41 4.11 -18.88
C PHE A 34 23.20 5.01 -19.17
N LEU A 35 22.10 4.87 -18.42
CA LEU A 35 20.97 5.81 -18.51
C LEU A 35 21.40 7.25 -18.17
N ASN A 36 22.28 7.39 -17.17
CA ASN A 36 22.82 8.68 -16.74
C ASN A 36 23.81 9.33 -17.73
N LEU A 37 24.42 8.57 -18.65
CA LEU A 37 25.37 9.12 -19.63
C LEU A 37 24.69 9.94 -20.70
N LYS A 38 23.53 9.50 -21.18
CA LYS A 38 22.76 10.17 -22.24
C LYS A 38 21.57 11.00 -21.73
N ARG A 39 21.50 11.25 -20.42
CA ARG A 39 20.37 11.95 -19.76
C ARG A 39 19.03 11.24 -19.99
N MET A 40 19.06 9.91 -20.14
CA MET A 40 17.89 9.06 -20.36
C MET A 40 17.29 8.58 -19.03
N THR A 41 17.47 9.34 -17.94
CA THR A 41 16.98 8.95 -16.61
C THR A 41 15.46 8.87 -16.57
N LEU A 42 14.79 9.73 -17.34
CA LEU A 42 13.34 9.72 -17.54
C LEU A 42 12.83 8.41 -18.16
N MET A 43 13.69 7.65 -18.83
CA MET A 43 13.29 6.39 -19.45
C MET A 43 12.90 5.33 -18.42
N GLY A 44 13.58 5.28 -17.27
CA GLY A 44 13.22 4.35 -16.21
C GLY A 44 11.83 4.62 -15.65
N GLU A 45 11.53 5.90 -15.40
CA GLU A 45 10.23 6.37 -14.91
C GLU A 45 9.12 6.11 -15.94
N ALA A 46 9.34 6.52 -17.19
CA ALA A 46 8.42 6.29 -18.30
C ALA A 46 8.06 4.80 -18.45
N ILE A 47 9.08 3.92 -18.49
CA ILE A 47 8.84 2.48 -18.62
C ILE A 47 8.03 1.99 -17.43
N SER A 48 8.40 2.32 -16.19
CA SER A 48 7.75 1.84 -14.97
C SER A 48 6.24 2.12 -14.95
N HIS A 49 5.84 3.35 -15.31
CA HIS A 49 4.42 3.72 -15.35
C HIS A 49 3.67 3.12 -16.54
N SER A 50 4.36 2.89 -17.66
CA SER A 50 3.76 2.26 -18.85
C SER A 50 3.45 0.77 -18.68
N LEU A 51 3.97 0.12 -17.63
CA LEU A 51 3.66 -1.29 -17.31
C LEU A 51 2.28 -1.48 -16.67
N LEU A 52 1.72 -0.41 -16.10
CA LEU A 52 0.45 -0.44 -15.37
C LEU A 52 -0.70 -1.17 -16.11
N PRO A 53 -0.99 -0.91 -17.40
CA PRO A 53 -2.05 -1.64 -18.11
C PRO A 53 -1.80 -3.15 -18.19
N GLY A 54 -0.54 -3.56 -18.36
CA GLY A 54 -0.16 -4.96 -18.40
C GLY A 54 -0.36 -5.66 -17.06
N PHE A 55 0.06 -5.01 -15.97
CA PHE A 55 -0.17 -5.51 -14.61
C PHE A 55 -1.65 -5.55 -14.25
N ALA A 56 -2.41 -4.50 -14.61
CA ALA A 56 -3.86 -4.46 -14.36
C ALA A 56 -4.58 -5.61 -15.07
N LEU A 57 -4.31 -5.84 -16.36
CA LEU A 57 -4.90 -6.95 -17.11
C LEU A 57 -4.46 -8.33 -16.57
N ALA A 58 -3.18 -8.49 -16.24
CA ALA A 58 -2.68 -9.73 -15.66
C ALA A 58 -3.34 -10.05 -14.32
N PHE A 59 -3.50 -9.03 -13.46
CA PHE A 59 -4.19 -9.17 -12.19
C PHE A 59 -5.66 -9.57 -12.39
N MET A 60 -6.36 -8.95 -13.35
CA MET A 60 -7.76 -9.30 -13.64
C MET A 60 -7.94 -10.73 -14.15
N LEU A 61 -6.99 -11.25 -14.94
CA LEU A 61 -7.09 -12.58 -15.55
C LEU A 61 -6.54 -13.70 -14.67
N TYR A 62 -5.46 -13.44 -13.93
CA TYR A 62 -4.68 -14.46 -13.22
C TYR A 62 -4.49 -14.16 -11.72
N GLY A 63 -5.05 -13.08 -11.19
CA GLY A 63 -4.86 -12.62 -9.81
C GLY A 63 -3.40 -12.30 -9.49
N MET A 64 -2.98 -12.58 -8.26
CA MET A 64 -1.61 -12.35 -7.75
C MET A 64 -0.56 -13.36 -8.23
N SER A 65 -0.78 -14.03 -9.37
CA SER A 65 0.17 -15.00 -9.91
C SER A 65 1.47 -14.32 -10.36
N TYR A 66 2.62 -14.83 -9.88
CA TYR A 66 3.96 -14.41 -10.29
C TYR A 66 4.12 -14.38 -11.81
N ALA A 67 3.74 -15.47 -12.48
CA ALA A 67 3.87 -15.61 -13.92
C ALA A 67 2.94 -14.64 -14.65
N GLY A 68 1.70 -14.49 -14.17
CA GLY A 68 0.72 -13.57 -14.75
C GLY A 68 1.25 -12.13 -14.76
N LEU A 69 1.71 -11.64 -13.62
CA LEU A 69 2.20 -10.28 -13.47
C LEU A 69 3.48 -10.03 -14.29
N ILE A 70 4.45 -10.97 -14.27
CA ILE A 70 5.66 -10.85 -15.12
C ILE A 70 5.27 -10.78 -16.60
N LEU A 71 4.42 -11.70 -17.07
CA LEU A 71 4.03 -11.77 -18.47
C LEU A 71 3.23 -10.54 -18.89
N GLY A 72 2.30 -10.06 -18.07
CA GLY A 72 1.54 -8.85 -18.33
C GLY A 72 2.42 -7.61 -18.40
N GLY A 73 3.31 -7.43 -17.41
CA GLY A 73 4.27 -6.32 -17.38
C GLY A 73 5.22 -6.36 -18.58
N LEU A 74 5.80 -7.52 -18.89
CA LEU A 74 6.66 -7.68 -20.07
C LEU A 74 5.90 -7.42 -21.37
N PHE A 75 4.67 -7.90 -21.50
CA PHE A 75 3.85 -7.68 -22.69
C PHE A 75 3.58 -6.19 -22.92
N ALA A 76 3.09 -5.48 -21.90
CA ALA A 76 2.85 -4.04 -22.00
C ALA A 76 4.13 -3.25 -22.29
N GLY A 77 5.23 -3.57 -21.58
CA GLY A 77 6.51 -2.91 -21.79
C GLY A 77 7.11 -3.17 -23.17
N LEU A 78 7.04 -4.39 -23.69
CA LEU A 78 7.49 -4.71 -25.04
C LEU A 78 6.65 -3.99 -26.11
N LEU A 79 5.34 -3.86 -25.88
CA LEU A 79 4.43 -3.11 -26.74
C LEU A 79 4.85 -1.62 -26.78
N VAL A 80 5.10 -1.01 -25.61
CA VAL A 80 5.58 0.37 -25.49
C VAL A 80 6.93 0.57 -26.19
N LEU A 81 7.89 -0.33 -25.97
CA LEU A 81 9.20 -0.28 -26.63
C LEU A 81 9.07 -0.43 -28.16
N GLY A 82 8.19 -1.33 -28.62
CA GLY A 82 7.91 -1.53 -30.05
C GLY A 82 7.30 -0.30 -30.70
N LEU A 83 6.29 0.31 -30.06
CA LEU A 83 5.66 1.55 -30.51
C LEU A 83 6.65 2.70 -30.55
N MET A 84 7.44 2.89 -29.49
CA MET A 84 8.47 3.92 -29.45
C MET A 84 9.46 3.77 -30.63
N MET A 85 9.99 2.56 -30.86
CA MET A 85 10.93 2.32 -31.95
C MET A 85 10.31 2.45 -33.34
N GLY A 86 9.03 2.09 -33.48
CA GLY A 86 8.29 2.23 -34.74
C GLY A 86 8.00 3.70 -35.07
N LEU A 87 7.45 4.43 -34.11
CA LEU A 87 7.05 5.84 -34.27
C LEU A 87 8.26 6.76 -34.48
N ASN A 88 9.40 6.48 -33.85
CA ASN A 88 10.64 7.22 -34.10
C ASN A 88 11.09 7.22 -35.57
N LYS A 89 10.60 6.31 -36.41
CA LYS A 89 10.90 6.31 -37.86
C LYS A 89 10.03 7.27 -38.66
N PHE A 90 8.86 7.63 -38.15
CA PHE A 90 7.85 8.41 -38.87
C PHE A 90 7.75 9.86 -38.38
N VAL A 91 8.47 10.20 -37.29
CA VAL A 91 8.32 11.48 -36.60
C VAL A 91 9.70 12.13 -36.41
N THR A 92 9.79 13.45 -36.60
CA THR A 92 11.02 14.25 -36.45
C THR A 92 11.28 14.73 -35.02
N ILE A 93 10.52 14.22 -34.05
CA ILE A 93 10.63 14.57 -32.62
C ILE A 93 11.77 13.73 -32.00
N LYS A 94 12.43 14.27 -30.97
CA LYS A 94 13.44 13.54 -30.18
C LYS A 94 12.87 12.24 -29.60
N GLU A 95 13.71 11.20 -29.49
CA GLU A 95 13.31 9.88 -28.94
C GLU A 95 12.59 10.00 -27.58
N ASP A 96 13.02 10.94 -26.71
CA ASP A 96 12.41 11.20 -25.41
C ASP A 96 10.97 11.73 -25.50
N GLY A 97 10.66 12.52 -26.54
CA GLY A 97 9.32 13.08 -26.75
C GLY A 97 8.32 12.01 -27.19
N VAL A 98 8.72 11.10 -28.09
CA VAL A 98 7.90 9.97 -28.50
C VAL A 98 7.67 9.01 -27.33
N LEU A 99 8.73 8.71 -26.56
CA LEU A 99 8.61 7.93 -25.33
C LEU A 99 7.59 8.58 -24.38
N THR A 100 7.63 9.91 -24.24
CA THR A 100 6.73 10.66 -23.36
C THR A 100 5.26 10.46 -23.71
N VAL A 101 4.91 10.65 -24.98
CA VAL A 101 3.53 10.46 -25.45
C VAL A 101 3.06 9.02 -25.27
N VAL A 102 3.90 8.04 -25.62
CA VAL A 102 3.54 6.62 -25.50
C VAL A 102 3.33 6.22 -24.05
N TYR A 103 4.25 6.58 -23.13
CA TYR A 103 4.10 6.17 -21.74
C TYR A 103 2.91 6.85 -21.05
N LEU A 104 2.64 8.13 -21.32
CA LEU A 104 1.48 8.83 -20.75
C LEU A 104 0.17 8.19 -21.20
N THR A 105 0.08 7.84 -22.49
CA THR A 105 -1.09 7.17 -23.07
C THR A 105 -1.32 5.80 -22.42
N PHE A 106 -0.25 5.00 -22.28
CA PHE A 106 -0.33 3.68 -21.64
C PHE A 106 -0.64 3.76 -20.15
N SER A 107 -0.09 4.75 -19.44
CA SER A 107 -0.37 4.97 -18.02
C SER A 107 -1.85 5.35 -17.81
N ALA A 108 -2.38 6.24 -18.65
CA ALA A 108 -3.80 6.60 -18.64
C ALA A 108 -4.69 5.40 -18.97
N LEU A 109 -4.31 4.59 -19.96
CA LEU A 109 -5.02 3.35 -20.31
C LEU A 109 -5.04 2.36 -19.15
N GLY A 110 -3.90 2.17 -18.47
CA GLY A 110 -3.81 1.31 -17.29
C GLY A 110 -4.71 1.79 -16.15
N LEU A 111 -4.69 3.09 -15.87
CA LEU A 111 -5.57 3.69 -14.87
C LEU A 111 -7.05 3.49 -15.24
N LEU A 112 -7.43 3.69 -16.51
CA LEU A 112 -8.81 3.45 -16.98
C LEU A 112 -9.24 1.99 -16.82
N ILE A 113 -8.35 1.02 -17.06
CA ILE A 113 -8.63 -0.41 -16.85
C ILE A 113 -8.90 -0.66 -15.36
N VAL A 114 -8.04 -0.15 -14.48
CA VAL A 114 -8.20 -0.30 -13.02
C VAL A 114 -9.53 0.29 -12.57
N LEU A 115 -9.83 1.53 -12.96
CA LEU A 115 -11.09 2.21 -12.61
C LEU A 115 -12.34 1.48 -13.11
N LYS A 116 -12.28 0.88 -14.31
CA LYS A 116 -13.42 0.12 -14.87
C LYS A 116 -13.56 -1.30 -14.33
N SER A 117 -12.51 -1.87 -13.78
CA SER A 117 -12.53 -3.26 -13.31
C SER A 117 -13.51 -3.51 -12.16
N GLY A 118 -13.89 -2.46 -11.43
CA GLY A 118 -14.72 -2.58 -10.22
C GLY A 118 -13.97 -3.23 -9.04
N ILE A 119 -12.71 -3.62 -9.24
CA ILE A 119 -11.84 -4.17 -8.21
C ILE A 119 -11.17 -2.98 -7.51
N LYS A 120 -11.30 -2.94 -6.18
CA LYS A 120 -10.63 -1.94 -5.33
C LYS A 120 -9.15 -2.30 -5.17
N ILE A 121 -8.40 -2.26 -6.27
CA ILE A 121 -6.94 -2.45 -6.22
C ILE A 121 -6.35 -1.14 -5.69
N ASP A 122 -5.81 -1.17 -4.47
CA ASP A 122 -5.04 -0.03 -3.98
C ASP A 122 -3.71 0.06 -4.76
N LEU A 123 -3.67 1.02 -5.69
CA LEU A 123 -2.50 1.35 -6.49
C LEU A 123 -1.30 1.73 -5.61
N SER A 124 -1.54 2.27 -4.41
CA SER A 124 -0.48 2.70 -3.50
C SER A 124 0.39 1.52 -3.06
N HIS A 125 -0.24 0.40 -2.70
CA HIS A 125 0.43 -0.83 -2.30
C HIS A 125 1.28 -1.45 -3.42
N ILE A 126 0.79 -1.36 -4.67
CA ILE A 126 1.51 -1.86 -5.84
C ILE A 126 2.72 -0.97 -6.20
N LEU A 127 2.57 0.35 -6.07
CA LEU A 127 3.62 1.31 -6.42
C LEU A 127 4.76 1.36 -5.40
N ILE A 128 4.45 1.20 -4.11
CA ILE A 128 5.43 1.31 -3.03
C ILE A 128 6.07 -0.05 -2.71
N GLY A 129 5.34 -1.15 -2.87
CA GLY A 129 5.81 -2.52 -2.61
C GLY A 129 6.24 -2.76 -1.14
N ASN A 130 6.64 -3.99 -0.81
CA ASN A 130 7.18 -4.30 0.51
C ASN A 130 8.34 -5.31 0.43
N ILE A 131 9.57 -4.78 0.39
CA ILE A 131 10.80 -5.57 0.27
C ILE A 131 11.04 -6.52 1.45
N LEU A 132 10.43 -6.26 2.63
CA LEU A 132 10.56 -7.14 3.80
C LEU A 132 9.84 -8.48 3.61
N LEU A 133 8.84 -8.52 2.74
CA LEU A 133 7.91 -9.65 2.58
C LEU A 133 8.23 -10.46 1.33
N ILE A 134 9.48 -10.48 0.92
CA ILE A 134 9.92 -11.28 -0.21
C ILE A 134 10.08 -12.74 0.23
N ASP A 135 9.45 -13.63 -0.52
CA ASP A 135 9.54 -15.07 -0.37
C ASP A 135 10.76 -15.66 -1.09
N ASN A 136 11.15 -16.86 -0.67
CA ASN A 136 12.35 -17.53 -1.18
C ASN A 136 12.26 -17.88 -2.67
N VAL A 137 11.06 -18.15 -3.20
CA VAL A 137 10.86 -18.42 -4.63
C VAL A 137 11.14 -17.16 -5.44
N TRP A 138 10.65 -16.01 -4.99
CA TRP A 138 10.92 -14.76 -5.66
C TRP A 138 12.37 -14.31 -5.53
N LEU A 139 13.04 -14.56 -4.40
CA LEU A 139 14.50 -14.39 -4.28
C LEU A 139 15.26 -15.20 -5.32
N LEU A 140 14.87 -16.46 -5.56
CA LEU A 140 15.49 -17.29 -6.59
C LEU A 140 15.28 -16.71 -7.99
N ILE A 141 14.06 -16.25 -8.30
CA ILE A 141 13.74 -15.59 -9.57
C ILE A 141 14.59 -14.31 -9.75
N LEU A 142 14.70 -13.49 -8.71
CA LEU A 142 15.56 -12.29 -8.71
C LEU A 142 17.03 -12.66 -8.86
N PHE A 143 17.50 -13.71 -8.20
CA PHE A 143 18.88 -14.18 -8.29
C PHE A 143 19.23 -14.60 -9.72
N VAL A 144 18.47 -15.53 -10.30
CA VAL A 144 18.69 -16.02 -11.67
C VAL A 144 18.59 -14.87 -12.67
N SER A 145 17.57 -14.03 -12.54
CA SER A 145 17.35 -12.91 -13.45
C SER A 145 18.43 -11.83 -13.32
N SER A 146 18.90 -11.52 -12.11
CA SER A 146 19.97 -10.53 -11.88
C SER A 146 21.30 -10.96 -12.51
N ILE A 147 21.65 -12.25 -12.41
CA ILE A 147 22.82 -12.84 -13.06
C ILE A 147 22.69 -12.75 -14.58
N LEU A 148 21.53 -13.12 -15.12
CA LEU A 148 21.29 -13.12 -16.56
C LEU A 148 21.33 -11.70 -17.14
N ILE A 149 20.67 -10.74 -16.48
CA ILE A 149 20.72 -9.31 -16.84
C ILE A 149 22.17 -8.81 -16.81
N ARG A 150 22.90 -9.11 -15.73
CA ARG A 150 24.31 -8.70 -15.61
C ARG A 150 25.19 -9.30 -16.70
N PHE A 151 24.97 -10.57 -17.03
CA PHE A 151 25.70 -11.28 -18.08
C PHE A 151 25.45 -10.65 -19.45
N ILE A 152 24.19 -10.47 -19.84
CA ILE A 152 23.82 -9.84 -21.12
C ILE A 152 24.36 -8.41 -21.18
N PHE A 153 24.20 -7.63 -20.11
CA PHE A 153 24.76 -6.28 -20.03
C PHE A 153 26.27 -6.27 -20.21
N SER A 154 27.00 -7.19 -19.56
CA SER A 154 28.46 -7.29 -19.67
C SER A 154 28.92 -7.58 -21.11
N ARG A 155 28.14 -8.35 -21.88
CA ARG A 155 28.41 -8.63 -23.29
C ARG A 155 28.16 -7.41 -24.19
N ILE A 156 27.07 -6.69 -23.98
CA ILE A 156 26.72 -5.56 -24.85
C ILE A 156 27.41 -4.24 -24.46
N ARG A 157 27.93 -4.09 -23.23
CA ARG A 157 28.38 -2.80 -22.67
C ARG A 157 29.38 -2.03 -23.55
N LYS A 158 30.29 -2.73 -24.24
CA LYS A 158 31.31 -2.10 -25.10
C LYS A 158 30.64 -1.48 -26.32
N ASN A 159 29.82 -2.26 -27.01
CA ASN A 159 29.05 -1.82 -28.17
C ASN A 159 28.06 -0.73 -27.78
N LEU A 160 27.39 -0.88 -26.64
CA LEU A 160 26.45 0.12 -26.11
C LEU A 160 27.15 1.46 -25.83
N LEU A 161 28.36 1.45 -25.27
CA LEU A 161 29.12 2.67 -25.04
C LEU A 161 29.42 3.41 -26.36
N ILE A 162 29.84 2.68 -27.40
CA ILE A 162 30.11 3.26 -28.72
C ILE A 162 28.81 3.82 -29.31
N VAL A 163 27.74 3.03 -29.30
CA VAL A 163 26.42 3.42 -29.81
C VAL A 163 25.87 4.67 -29.12
N LEU A 164 26.09 4.83 -27.81
CA LEU A 164 25.62 6.00 -27.08
C LEU A 164 26.52 7.22 -27.29
N MET A 165 27.83 7.05 -27.44
CA MET A 165 28.75 8.19 -27.59
C MET A 165 28.79 8.72 -29.01
N ASP A 166 28.93 7.81 -29.99
CA ASP A 166 29.07 8.13 -31.40
C ASP A 166 28.32 7.09 -32.26
N PRO A 167 27.04 7.36 -32.57
CA PRO A 167 26.24 6.49 -33.44
C PRO A 167 26.83 6.37 -34.86
N GLU A 168 27.46 7.40 -35.41
CA GLU A 168 28.01 7.36 -36.77
C GLU A 168 29.22 6.44 -36.84
N TYR A 169 30.11 6.54 -35.86
CA TYR A 169 31.24 5.63 -35.70
C TYR A 169 30.78 4.18 -35.43
N ALA A 170 29.70 4.00 -34.65
CA ALA A 170 29.11 2.67 -34.45
C ALA A 170 28.62 2.04 -35.77
N GLN A 171 28.00 2.84 -36.66
CA GLN A 171 27.59 2.38 -37.99
C GLN A 171 28.79 2.01 -38.86
N PHE A 172 29.85 2.82 -38.84
CA PHE A 172 31.09 2.53 -39.57
C PHE A 172 31.73 1.21 -39.12
N LEU A 173 31.71 0.90 -37.82
CA LEU A 173 32.17 -0.39 -37.28
C LEU A 173 31.22 -1.58 -37.56
N GLY A 174 30.12 -1.37 -38.27
CA GLY A 174 29.12 -2.41 -38.56
C GLY A 174 28.30 -2.85 -37.34
N ILE A 175 28.31 -2.07 -36.26
CA ILE A 175 27.55 -2.41 -35.04
C ILE A 175 26.06 -2.17 -35.30
N PRO A 176 25.18 -3.16 -35.07
CA PRO A 176 23.75 -3.00 -35.29
C PRO A 176 23.14 -2.15 -34.17
N ILE A 177 23.15 -0.82 -34.35
CA ILE A 177 22.67 0.18 -33.38
C ILE A 177 21.32 -0.17 -32.79
N GLN A 178 20.33 -0.43 -33.66
CA GLN A 178 18.97 -0.67 -33.22
C GLN A 178 18.89 -1.91 -32.33
N LYS A 179 19.60 -3.00 -32.69
CA LYS A 179 19.62 -4.22 -31.88
C LYS A 179 20.23 -3.96 -30.49
N ILE A 180 21.34 -3.22 -30.43
CA ILE A 180 22.01 -2.90 -29.15
C ILE A 180 21.13 -2.02 -28.27
N LYS A 181 20.48 -0.98 -28.84
CA LYS A 181 19.50 -0.15 -28.12
C LYS A 181 18.32 -0.98 -27.63
N SER A 182 17.74 -1.84 -28.48
CA SER A 182 16.61 -2.70 -28.11
C SER A 182 16.94 -3.65 -26.97
N ILE A 183 18.12 -4.29 -27.01
CA ILE A 183 18.56 -5.16 -25.90
C ILE A 183 18.72 -4.33 -24.62
N PHE A 184 19.33 -3.15 -24.69
CA PHE A 184 19.49 -2.28 -23.51
C PHE A 184 18.14 -1.87 -22.90
N TYR A 185 17.18 -1.42 -23.72
CA TYR A 185 15.85 -1.06 -23.24
C TYR A 185 15.08 -2.26 -22.69
N PHE A 186 15.26 -3.44 -23.29
CA PHE A 186 14.70 -4.68 -22.76
C PHE A 186 15.29 -5.02 -21.39
N LEU A 187 16.60 -4.82 -21.14
CA LEU A 187 17.19 -5.04 -19.83
C LEU A 187 16.63 -4.08 -18.77
N VAL A 188 16.42 -2.81 -19.14
CA VAL A 188 15.76 -1.82 -18.27
C VAL A 188 14.33 -2.25 -17.95
N LEU A 189 13.57 -2.64 -18.98
CA LEU A 189 12.21 -3.16 -18.80
C LEU A 189 12.19 -4.38 -17.88
N TRP A 190 13.06 -5.35 -18.11
CA TRP A 190 13.09 -6.60 -17.37
C TRP A 190 13.36 -6.38 -15.89
N ILE A 191 14.35 -5.55 -15.53
CA ILE A 191 14.63 -5.26 -14.12
C ILE A 191 13.46 -4.52 -13.46
N LEU A 192 12.80 -3.60 -14.16
CA LEU A 192 11.64 -2.87 -13.63
C LEU A 192 10.44 -3.79 -13.39
N VAL A 193 10.14 -4.72 -14.31
CA VAL A 193 9.06 -5.70 -14.14
C VAL A 193 9.31 -6.60 -12.92
N LEU A 194 10.55 -7.05 -12.71
CA LEU A 194 10.91 -7.88 -11.55
C LEU A 194 10.76 -7.14 -10.23
N CYS A 195 11.12 -5.85 -10.20
CA CYS A 195 11.03 -5.05 -9.00
C CYS A 195 9.59 -4.62 -8.66
N PHE A 196 8.73 -4.46 -9.67
CA PHE A 196 7.34 -4.00 -9.51
C PHE A 196 6.59 -4.81 -8.46
N TYR A 197 6.68 -6.14 -8.52
CA TYR A 197 5.95 -7.02 -7.59
C TYR A 197 6.50 -7.00 -6.16
N SER A 198 7.82 -6.91 -6.01
CA SER A 198 8.51 -7.23 -4.74
C SER A 198 8.91 -6.01 -3.94
N VAL A 199 9.30 -4.95 -4.64
CA VAL A 199 10.02 -3.81 -4.08
C VAL A 199 9.29 -2.50 -4.36
N GLY A 200 8.37 -2.50 -5.32
CA GLY A 200 7.67 -1.30 -5.79
C GLY A 200 8.50 -0.51 -6.80
N THR A 201 7.83 0.30 -7.61
CA THR A 201 8.45 1.11 -8.67
C THR A 201 9.38 2.17 -8.10
N LEU A 202 9.02 2.76 -6.95
CA LEU A 202 9.80 3.81 -6.32
C LEU A 202 11.19 3.32 -5.90
N LEU A 203 11.27 2.21 -5.17
CA LEU A 203 12.56 1.65 -4.74
C LEU A 203 13.33 0.99 -5.90
N ALA A 204 12.63 0.42 -6.90
CA ALA A 204 13.27 -0.04 -8.14
C ALA A 204 14.06 1.07 -8.83
N LEU A 205 13.43 2.23 -9.04
CA LEU A 205 14.05 3.40 -9.65
C LEU A 205 15.16 3.97 -8.77
N GLY A 206 14.94 3.98 -7.44
CA GLY A 206 15.94 4.38 -6.47
C GLY A 206 17.24 3.57 -6.59
N LEU A 207 17.16 2.24 -6.55
CA LEU A 207 18.31 1.35 -6.66
C LEU A 207 18.95 1.35 -8.06
N LEU A 208 18.18 1.67 -9.09
CA LEU A 208 18.67 1.81 -10.47
C LEU A 208 19.44 3.14 -10.67
N LEU A 209 18.89 4.27 -10.22
CA LEU A 209 19.42 5.61 -10.54
C LEU A 209 20.33 6.20 -9.46
N VAL A 210 19.98 6.09 -8.18
CA VAL A 210 20.67 6.80 -7.10
C VAL A 210 22.12 6.35 -6.95
N PRO A 211 22.44 5.04 -6.85
CA PRO A 211 23.83 4.61 -6.77
C PRO A 211 24.67 5.06 -7.97
N ALA A 212 24.06 5.11 -9.17
CA ALA A 212 24.72 5.52 -10.38
C ALA A 212 25.02 7.03 -10.41
N LEU A 213 24.12 7.86 -9.85
CA LEU A 213 24.32 9.30 -9.72
C LEU A 213 25.39 9.61 -8.66
N VAL A 214 25.34 8.95 -7.50
CA VAL A 214 26.40 9.06 -6.47
C VAL A 214 27.75 8.64 -7.05
N GLY A 215 27.81 7.52 -7.78
CA GLY A 215 29.02 7.04 -8.44
C GLY A 215 29.58 8.04 -9.46
N LYS A 216 28.71 8.74 -10.21
CA LYS A 216 29.09 9.81 -11.15
C LYS A 216 29.67 11.04 -10.45
N VAL A 217 29.23 11.34 -9.22
CA VAL A 217 29.79 12.43 -8.40
C VAL A 217 31.17 12.03 -7.85
N LEU A 218 31.33 10.78 -7.40
CA LEU A 218 32.57 10.33 -6.76
C LEU A 218 33.68 9.99 -7.76
N VAL A 219 33.33 9.42 -8.92
CA VAL A 219 34.30 8.80 -9.83
C VAL A 219 34.09 9.25 -11.28
N LYS A 220 35.16 9.67 -11.96
CA LYS A 220 35.11 10.12 -13.37
C LYS A 220 35.05 8.98 -14.40
N PRO A 221 35.93 7.96 -14.38
CA PRO A 221 35.92 6.94 -15.43
C PRO A 221 34.73 5.98 -15.31
N ILE A 222 34.01 5.79 -16.42
CA ILE A 222 32.81 4.96 -16.51
C ILE A 222 33.02 3.52 -16.01
N GLN A 223 34.18 2.92 -16.32
CA GLN A 223 34.47 1.55 -15.88
C GLN A 223 34.52 1.45 -14.36
N LYS A 224 35.12 2.44 -13.70
CA LYS A 224 35.13 2.51 -12.24
C LYS A 224 33.72 2.84 -11.71
N GLN A 225 32.95 3.72 -12.35
CA GLN A 225 31.56 4.00 -11.96
C GLN A 225 30.72 2.72 -11.87
N ILE A 226 30.86 1.78 -12.82
CA ILE A 226 30.15 0.49 -12.82
C ILE A 226 30.49 -0.38 -11.60
N HIS A 227 31.72 -0.32 -11.10
CA HIS A 227 32.12 -1.08 -9.91
C HIS A 227 31.73 -0.37 -8.62
N TYR A 228 31.90 0.95 -8.55
CA TYR A 228 31.58 1.75 -7.37
C TYR A 228 30.08 1.85 -7.13
N THR A 229 29.26 1.93 -8.20
CA THR A 229 27.79 1.99 -8.07
C THR A 229 27.22 0.77 -7.35
N LEU A 230 27.84 -0.41 -7.53
CA LEU A 230 27.46 -1.61 -6.78
C LEU A 230 27.70 -1.43 -5.27
N ALA A 231 28.92 -1.02 -4.90
CA ALA A 231 29.28 -0.79 -3.51
C ALA A 231 28.40 0.29 -2.87
N ILE A 232 28.08 1.36 -3.62
CA ILE A 232 27.17 2.41 -3.16
C ILE A 232 25.76 1.84 -2.96
N GLY A 233 25.25 1.00 -3.87
CA GLY A 233 23.95 0.34 -3.70
C GLY A 233 23.88 -0.56 -2.46
N VAL A 234 24.97 -1.27 -2.16
CA VAL A 234 25.11 -2.05 -0.90
C VAL A 234 25.04 -1.13 0.31
N VAL A 235 25.86 -0.07 0.35
CA VAL A 235 25.89 0.87 1.48
C VAL A 235 24.54 1.57 1.65
N MET A 236 23.90 1.98 0.55
CA MET A 236 22.57 2.57 0.52
C MET A 236 21.52 1.64 1.15
N SER A 237 21.55 0.37 0.78
CA SER A 237 20.60 -0.63 1.29
C SER A 237 20.82 -0.92 2.77
N VAL A 238 22.08 -1.09 3.18
CA VAL A 238 22.45 -1.31 4.59
C VAL A 238 22.07 -0.11 5.47
N LEU A 239 22.41 1.11 5.05
CA LEU A 239 22.04 2.32 5.77
C LEU A 239 20.52 2.47 5.89
N GLY A 240 19.79 2.24 4.80
CA GLY A 240 18.33 2.31 4.78
C GLY A 240 17.65 1.28 5.69
N LEU A 241 18.19 0.06 5.75
CA LEU A 241 17.70 -0.98 6.66
C LEU A 241 17.98 -0.63 8.13
N ILE A 242 19.16 -0.12 8.44
CA ILE A 242 19.50 0.34 9.80
C ILE A 242 18.55 1.48 10.22
N MET A 243 18.28 2.44 9.33
CA MET A 243 17.33 3.53 9.58
C MET A 243 15.89 3.02 9.73
N SER A 244 15.45 2.09 8.88
CA SER A 244 14.14 1.45 8.97
C SER A 244 13.92 0.83 10.34
N VAL A 245 14.90 0.05 10.82
CA VAL A 245 14.79 -0.61 12.12
C VAL A 245 14.92 0.38 13.29
N GLY A 246 15.78 1.39 13.17
CA GLY A 246 16.00 2.36 14.23
C GLY A 246 14.85 3.36 14.42
N LEU A 247 14.18 3.74 13.32
CA LEU A 247 13.11 4.74 13.29
C LEU A 247 11.71 4.13 13.11
N ASP A 248 11.62 2.82 12.89
CA ASP A 248 10.38 2.09 12.59
C ASP A 248 9.61 2.66 11.38
N TRP A 249 10.37 2.96 10.32
CA TRP A 249 9.83 3.50 9.06
C TRP A 249 9.75 2.42 7.98
N PRO A 250 8.86 2.55 6.97
CA PRO A 250 8.78 1.59 5.88
C PRO A 250 10.11 1.45 5.12
N THR A 251 10.57 0.21 4.94
CA THR A 251 11.92 -0.10 4.44
C THR A 251 12.20 0.38 3.02
N GLY A 252 11.19 0.39 2.14
CA GLY A 252 11.34 0.87 0.77
C GLY A 252 11.80 2.34 0.70
N PRO A 253 10.99 3.28 1.23
CA PRO A 253 11.34 4.69 1.34
C PRO A 253 12.66 4.96 2.09
N THR A 254 12.96 4.24 3.18
CA THR A 254 14.19 4.50 3.94
C THR A 254 15.47 4.13 3.19
N ILE A 255 15.45 3.10 2.35
CA ILE A 255 16.59 2.77 1.47
C ILE A 255 16.87 3.92 0.50
N ILE A 256 15.83 4.53 -0.05
CA ILE A 256 15.97 5.70 -0.94
C ILE A 256 16.52 6.91 -0.18
N LEU A 257 16.02 7.17 1.04
CA LEU A 257 16.55 8.23 1.90
C LEU A 257 18.03 8.00 2.23
N GLY A 258 18.44 6.76 2.51
CA GLY A 258 19.85 6.39 2.69
C GLY A 258 20.70 6.74 1.46
N GLY A 259 20.17 6.49 0.26
CA GLY A 259 20.80 6.90 -1.00
C GLY A 259 20.89 8.42 -1.16
N GLY A 260 19.85 9.15 -0.74
CA GLY A 260 19.84 10.62 -0.72
C GLY A 260 20.91 11.20 0.22
N ILE A 261 21.08 10.63 1.42
CA ILE A 261 22.15 11.01 2.35
C ILE A 261 23.52 10.75 1.73
N LEU A 262 23.74 9.59 1.11
CA LEU A 262 24.99 9.29 0.41
C LEU A 262 25.27 10.26 -0.73
N PHE A 263 24.23 10.67 -1.46
CA PHE A 263 24.37 11.69 -2.51
C PHE A 263 24.78 13.04 -1.94
N LEU A 264 24.14 13.50 -0.86
CA LEU A 264 24.51 14.74 -0.18
C LEU A 264 25.95 14.69 0.35
N LEU A 265 26.38 13.58 0.95
CA LEU A 265 27.75 13.38 1.40
C LEU A 265 28.76 13.39 0.23
N ALA A 266 28.44 12.74 -0.88
CA ALA A 266 29.28 12.73 -2.08
C ALA A 266 29.42 14.14 -2.69
N VAL A 267 28.36 14.94 -2.65
CA VAL A 267 28.38 16.34 -3.07
C VAL A 267 29.18 17.19 -2.09
N ALA A 268 28.97 17.04 -0.77
CA ALA A 268 29.69 17.77 0.27
C ALA A 268 31.21 17.57 0.23
N ALA A 269 31.65 16.36 -0.15
CA ALA A 269 33.06 16.05 -0.35
C ALA A 269 33.73 16.84 -1.49
N ARG A 270 32.95 17.54 -2.35
CA ARG A 270 33.51 18.42 -3.39
C ARG A 270 33.72 19.84 -2.84
N PRO A 271 34.92 20.44 -3.03
CA PRO A 271 35.32 21.69 -2.38
C PRO A 271 34.45 22.92 -2.72
N CYS A 272 33.70 22.89 -3.84
CA CYS A 272 32.84 24.00 -4.25
C CYS A 272 31.40 23.91 -3.70
N ALA A 273 30.98 22.74 -3.19
CA ALA A 273 29.59 22.47 -2.82
C ALA A 273 29.24 22.77 -1.35
N MET A 274 30.25 23.05 -0.51
CA MET A 274 30.05 23.32 0.92
C MET A 274 29.08 24.49 1.19
N LYS A 275 29.06 25.52 0.32
CA LYS A 275 28.17 26.69 0.48
C LYS A 275 26.69 26.36 0.24
N VAL A 276 26.38 25.46 -0.70
CA VAL A 276 24.99 25.10 -1.05
C VAL A 276 24.41 24.12 -0.03
N LEU A 277 25.24 23.20 0.48
CA LEU A 277 24.85 22.19 1.47
C LEU A 277 24.48 22.80 2.84
N VAL A 278 25.24 23.82 3.28
CA VAL A 278 24.97 24.52 4.54
C VAL A 278 23.66 25.32 4.46
N LEU A 279 23.36 25.94 3.31
CA LEU A 279 22.12 26.67 3.07
C LEU A 279 20.88 25.75 2.98
N SER A 280 21.00 24.54 2.42
CA SER A 280 19.89 23.60 2.33
C SER A 280 19.61 22.85 3.64
N LEU A 281 20.64 22.56 4.45
CA LEU A 281 20.48 21.95 5.78
C LEU A 281 19.89 22.93 6.81
N LEU A 282 20.19 24.23 6.70
CA LEU A 282 19.59 25.27 7.56
C LEU A 282 18.10 25.53 7.24
N ALA A 283 17.65 25.25 6.02
CA ALA A 283 16.24 25.41 5.62
C ALA A 283 15.34 24.24 6.07
N LEU A 284 15.92 23.05 6.27
CA LEU A 284 15.25 21.89 6.84
C LEU A 284 15.46 21.89 8.35
N GLY A 285 14.67 22.68 9.06
CA GLY A 285 14.49 22.56 10.50
C GLY A 285 13.86 21.20 10.86
N PHE A 286 14.65 20.14 10.73
CA PHE A 286 14.27 18.80 11.15
C PHE A 286 14.49 18.71 12.66
N GLN A 287 13.44 18.97 13.43
CA GLN A 287 13.36 18.44 14.78
C GLN A 287 12.90 16.99 14.67
N PRO A 288 13.77 15.99 14.86
CA PRO A 288 13.29 14.63 15.03
C PRO A 288 12.49 14.59 16.34
N ARG A 289 11.16 14.61 16.23
CA ARG A 289 10.31 14.18 17.33
C ARG A 289 10.40 12.66 17.36
N ALA A 290 11.45 12.16 18.01
CA ALA A 290 11.48 10.78 18.46
C ALA A 290 10.37 10.64 19.49
N GLU A 291 9.17 10.27 19.06
CA GLU A 291 8.28 9.53 19.94
C GLU A 291 8.98 8.20 20.20
N ALA A 292 9.81 8.19 21.23
CA ALA A 292 10.20 6.98 21.94
C ALA A 292 8.92 6.44 22.62
N GLY A 293 8.00 5.95 21.79
CA GLY A 293 6.86 5.16 22.22
C GLY A 293 7.38 3.83 22.71
N ILE A 294 7.70 3.80 24.01
CA ILE A 294 7.45 2.68 24.91
C ILE A 294 7.72 1.31 24.24
N ILE A 295 9.00 0.96 24.07
CA ILE A 295 9.40 -0.45 24.08
C ILE A 295 9.41 -0.87 25.55
N THR A 296 8.23 -1.05 26.14
CA THR A 296 8.11 -1.79 27.40
C THR A 296 7.16 -2.96 27.21
N ASN A 297 7.66 -4.14 27.58
CA ASN A 297 6.93 -5.40 27.75
C ASN A 297 6.37 -6.10 26.49
N LEU A 298 7.23 -6.42 25.53
CA LEU A 298 7.06 -7.65 24.72
C LEU A 298 7.47 -8.88 25.55
N GLN A 299 6.79 -9.15 26.66
CA GLN A 299 7.11 -10.28 27.54
C GLN A 299 5.93 -11.21 27.87
N SER A 300 4.78 -11.11 27.19
CA SER A 300 3.71 -12.10 27.39
C SER A 300 3.55 -13.03 26.18
N LYS A 301 3.82 -14.33 26.39
CA LYS A 301 3.76 -15.40 25.37
C LYS A 301 2.33 -15.79 24.94
N ASN A 302 1.32 -14.93 25.14
CA ASN A 302 -0.11 -15.22 24.94
C ASN A 302 -0.89 -14.02 24.33
N GLN A 303 -0.39 -13.47 23.23
CA GLN A 303 -0.95 -12.25 22.64
C GLN A 303 -1.87 -12.54 21.45
N ILE A 304 -3.06 -11.89 21.46
CA ILE A 304 -3.99 -11.86 20.33
C ILE A 304 -3.71 -10.59 19.53
N LEU A 305 -3.41 -10.75 18.25
CA LEU A 305 -3.15 -9.64 17.35
C LEU A 305 -4.31 -9.48 16.37
N LEU A 306 -4.79 -8.25 16.25
CA LEU A 306 -5.89 -7.88 15.35
C LEU A 306 -5.34 -7.13 14.14
N SER A 307 -5.88 -7.38 12.95
CA SER A 307 -5.54 -6.62 11.74
C SER A 307 -5.86 -5.13 11.92
N SER A 308 -7.09 -4.83 12.32
CA SER A 308 -7.64 -3.47 12.38
C SER A 308 -8.12 -3.10 13.79
N PRO A 309 -8.01 -1.83 14.20
CA PRO A 309 -8.59 -1.29 15.43
C PRO A 309 -10.05 -1.65 15.65
N TYR A 310 -10.85 -1.71 14.58
CA TYR A 310 -12.27 -2.01 14.67
C TYR A 310 -12.56 -3.39 15.30
N LEU A 311 -11.68 -4.36 15.12
CA LEU A 311 -11.83 -5.68 15.74
C LEU A 311 -11.81 -5.64 17.27
N LYS A 312 -11.20 -4.63 17.88
CA LYS A 312 -11.25 -4.43 19.34
C LYS A 312 -12.69 -4.27 19.83
N LEU A 313 -13.55 -3.58 19.06
CA LEU A 313 -14.95 -3.35 19.43
C LEU A 313 -15.76 -4.65 19.55
N PHE A 314 -15.43 -5.67 18.75
CA PHE A 314 -16.04 -7.00 18.86
C PHE A 314 -15.43 -7.79 20.02
N ILE A 315 -14.12 -7.71 20.20
CA ILE A 315 -13.43 -8.45 21.27
C ILE A 315 -13.84 -7.96 22.66
N ASN A 316 -14.12 -6.67 22.83
CA ASN A 316 -14.56 -6.09 24.10
C ASN A 316 -15.91 -6.64 24.60
N HIS A 317 -16.68 -7.34 23.75
CA HIS A 317 -17.87 -8.10 24.16
C HIS A 317 -17.51 -9.41 24.88
N LEU A 318 -16.41 -10.06 24.48
CA LEU A 318 -16.06 -11.42 24.90
C LEU A 318 -14.96 -11.43 25.96
N VAL A 319 -14.01 -10.50 25.86
CA VAL A 319 -12.82 -10.39 26.69
C VAL A 319 -12.88 -9.12 27.52
N LYS A 320 -12.58 -9.23 28.81
CA LYS A 320 -12.50 -8.12 29.77
C LYS A 320 -11.07 -7.96 30.30
N PRO A 321 -10.68 -6.78 30.79
CA PRO A 321 -9.32 -6.54 31.31
C PRO A 321 -8.89 -7.52 32.41
N GLU A 322 -9.84 -8.03 33.18
CA GLU A 322 -9.66 -9.02 34.25
C GLU A 322 -9.24 -10.43 33.76
N ASP A 323 -9.49 -10.78 32.50
CA ASP A 323 -9.19 -12.10 31.93
C ASP A 323 -7.67 -12.29 31.64
N LYS A 324 -6.87 -11.24 31.84
CA LYS A 324 -5.42 -11.19 31.57
C LYS A 324 -5.07 -11.64 30.14
N VAL A 325 -5.93 -11.33 29.18
CA VAL A 325 -5.69 -11.54 27.75
C VAL A 325 -5.11 -10.26 27.16
N SER A 326 -3.90 -10.34 26.59
CA SER A 326 -3.28 -9.19 25.91
C SER A 326 -3.80 -9.10 24.48
N VAL A 327 -4.50 -8.03 24.15
CA VAL A 327 -5.06 -7.74 22.82
C VAL A 327 -4.34 -6.53 22.24
N GLU A 328 -3.73 -6.68 21.07
CA GLU A 328 -3.07 -5.56 20.37
C GLU A 328 -3.56 -5.49 18.92
N THR A 329 -3.49 -4.29 18.33
CA THR A 329 -3.81 -4.05 16.93
C THR A 329 -2.54 -3.83 16.12
N LEU A 330 -2.55 -4.36 14.90
CA LEU A 330 -1.47 -4.20 13.93
C LEU A 330 -1.50 -2.78 13.36
N ILE A 331 -2.65 -2.37 12.83
CA ILE A 331 -2.84 -1.03 12.27
C ILE A 331 -3.12 -0.03 13.40
N PRO A 332 -2.47 1.15 13.41
CA PRO A 332 -2.75 2.21 14.37
C PRO A 332 -4.20 2.72 14.29
N ASN A 333 -4.71 3.27 15.39
CA ASN A 333 -6.11 3.69 15.54
C ASN A 333 -6.55 4.82 14.57
N ASP A 334 -5.61 5.56 14.00
CA ASP A 334 -5.80 6.71 13.12
C ASP A 334 -5.56 6.39 11.63
N HIS A 335 -5.22 5.15 11.29
CA HIS A 335 -4.90 4.75 9.92
C HIS A 335 -6.01 3.91 9.30
N SER A 336 -6.29 4.14 8.02
CA SER A 336 -7.21 3.30 7.25
C SER A 336 -6.56 1.94 6.94
N VAL A 337 -7.39 0.90 7.01
CA VAL A 337 -7.00 -0.49 6.75
C VAL A 337 -6.60 -0.74 5.29
N HIS A 338 -7.08 0.09 4.36
CA HIS A 338 -6.88 -0.09 2.92
C HIS A 338 -5.48 0.28 2.43
N ASN A 339 -4.76 1.15 3.15
CA ASN A 339 -3.53 1.80 2.66
C ASN A 339 -2.31 1.60 3.59
N TYR A 340 -2.38 0.69 4.56
CA TYR A 340 -1.36 0.59 5.61
C TYR A 340 -0.15 -0.27 5.21
N GLN A 341 1.03 0.33 5.15
CA GLN A 341 2.28 -0.38 4.87
C GLN A 341 2.94 -0.91 6.14
N LEU A 342 3.23 -2.21 6.16
CA LEU A 342 3.85 -2.89 7.30
C LEU A 342 5.26 -2.35 7.61
N LYS A 343 5.47 -2.03 8.88
CA LYS A 343 6.74 -1.60 9.48
C LYS A 343 7.51 -2.75 10.11
N PRO A 344 8.81 -2.57 10.42
CA PRO A 344 9.60 -3.50 11.22
C PRO A 344 8.92 -3.97 12.52
N SER A 345 8.33 -3.06 13.29
CA SER A 345 7.62 -3.36 14.54
C SER A 345 6.37 -4.22 14.30
N ASP A 346 5.65 -3.98 13.21
CA ASP A 346 4.45 -4.74 12.84
C ASP A 346 4.78 -6.21 12.60
N LEU A 347 5.87 -6.49 11.87
CA LEU A 347 6.32 -7.86 11.62
C LEU A 347 6.72 -8.59 12.91
N LYS A 348 7.32 -7.86 13.86
CA LYS A 348 7.61 -8.39 15.21
C LYS A 348 6.34 -8.77 15.94
N LYS A 349 5.31 -7.91 15.92
CA LYS A 349 4.01 -8.19 16.54
C LYS A 349 3.40 -9.46 15.96
N ILE A 350 3.37 -9.58 14.62
CA ILE A 350 2.75 -10.75 13.98
C ILE A 350 3.51 -12.03 14.32
N LYS A 351 4.85 -12.02 14.33
CA LYS A 351 5.64 -13.22 14.63
C LYS A 351 5.48 -13.74 16.06
N HIS A 352 5.29 -12.83 17.03
CA HIS A 352 5.08 -13.18 18.44
C HIS A 352 3.60 -13.43 18.78
N ALA A 353 2.68 -13.09 17.87
CA ALA A 353 1.26 -13.34 18.04
C ALA A 353 0.96 -14.84 17.98
N LYS A 354 0.12 -15.29 18.90
CA LYS A 354 -0.38 -16.69 18.92
C LYS A 354 -1.55 -16.85 17.94
N ILE A 355 -2.36 -15.81 17.81
CA ILE A 355 -3.52 -15.73 16.93
C ILE A 355 -3.45 -14.40 16.19
N PHE A 356 -3.69 -14.46 14.87
CA PHE A 356 -3.92 -13.28 14.06
C PHE A 356 -5.36 -13.29 13.55
N LEU A 357 -6.17 -12.35 14.02
CA LEU A 357 -7.56 -12.17 13.61
C LEU A 357 -7.63 -11.08 12.55
N TYR A 358 -8.28 -11.40 11.43
CA TYR A 358 -8.51 -10.45 10.35
C TYR A 358 -9.90 -10.66 9.72
N VAL A 359 -10.45 -9.60 9.13
CA VAL A 359 -11.83 -9.58 8.63
C VAL A 359 -11.96 -10.36 7.31
N GLY A 360 -11.14 -10.03 6.31
CA GLY A 360 -11.17 -10.61 4.97
C GLY A 360 -12.13 -9.88 4.01
N ASN A 361 -12.55 -10.56 2.94
CA ASN A 361 -13.45 -10.02 1.89
C ASN A 361 -13.02 -8.67 1.27
N GLY A 362 -11.72 -8.50 1.02
CA GLY A 362 -11.18 -7.28 0.39
C GLY A 362 -10.94 -6.10 1.33
N LEU A 363 -11.22 -6.24 2.64
CA LEU A 363 -10.95 -5.16 3.61
C LEU A 363 -9.45 -4.99 3.88
N GLU A 364 -8.75 -6.10 4.12
CA GLU A 364 -7.30 -6.13 4.28
C GLU A 364 -6.62 -6.75 3.06
N GLU A 365 -7.10 -6.39 1.86
CA GLU A 365 -6.57 -6.90 0.60
C GLU A 365 -5.08 -6.54 0.47
N GLY A 366 -4.26 -7.50 0.08
CA GLY A 366 -2.79 -7.35 0.12
C GLY A 366 -2.15 -7.58 1.49
N LEU A 367 -2.79 -7.25 2.62
CA LEU A 367 -2.24 -7.56 3.96
C LEU A 367 -2.19 -9.08 4.20
N LYS A 368 -3.22 -9.82 3.79
CA LYS A 368 -3.22 -11.29 3.89
C LYS A 368 -2.04 -11.90 3.14
N ASP A 369 -1.81 -11.48 1.90
CA ASP A 369 -0.72 -12.01 1.07
C ASP A 369 0.64 -11.57 1.61
N GLN A 370 0.71 -10.37 2.16
CA GLN A 370 1.88 -9.84 2.85
C GLN A 370 2.22 -10.66 4.10
N VAL A 371 1.23 -10.94 4.94
CA VAL A 371 1.40 -11.69 6.19
C VAL A 371 1.62 -13.18 5.94
N ALA A 372 0.97 -13.78 4.93
CA ALA A 372 1.15 -15.19 4.57
C ALA A 372 2.57 -15.51 4.07
N LYS A 373 3.31 -14.51 3.55
CA LYS A 373 4.72 -14.64 3.18
C LYS A 373 5.65 -14.68 4.38
N VAL A 374 5.19 -14.21 5.54
CA VAL A 374 5.91 -14.40 6.79
C VAL A 374 5.53 -15.80 7.31
N ASN A 375 6.52 -16.69 7.41
CA ASN A 375 6.32 -18.05 7.90
C ASN A 375 6.01 -18.04 9.41
N ILE A 376 4.76 -17.81 9.79
CA ILE A 376 4.36 -17.61 11.20
C ILE A 376 3.49 -18.78 11.67
N GLN A 377 3.77 -19.24 12.89
CA GLN A 377 3.01 -20.24 13.64
C GLN A 377 1.62 -19.76 14.09
N ALA A 378 1.23 -18.53 13.75
CA ALA A 378 -0.01 -17.90 14.18
C ALA A 378 -1.19 -18.55 13.47
N LYS A 379 -2.22 -18.94 14.22
CA LYS A 379 -3.47 -19.38 13.61
C LYS A 379 -4.18 -18.18 12.99
N PHE A 380 -4.42 -18.27 11.69
CA PHE A 380 -5.20 -17.31 10.92
C PHE A 380 -6.67 -17.66 11.03
N ALA A 381 -7.46 -16.77 11.63
CA ALA A 381 -8.91 -16.90 11.63
C ALA A 381 -9.50 -15.83 10.71
N ASN A 382 -10.02 -16.30 9.57
CA ASN A 382 -10.72 -15.47 8.61
C ASN A 382 -12.18 -15.29 9.07
N LEU A 383 -12.53 -14.09 9.50
CA LEU A 383 -13.89 -13.79 9.99
C LEU A 383 -14.95 -13.79 8.86
N THR A 384 -14.53 -13.81 7.58
CA THR A 384 -15.43 -13.88 6.42
C THR A 384 -15.59 -15.26 5.80
N ALA A 385 -14.85 -16.29 6.23
CA ALA A 385 -15.05 -17.66 5.73
C ALA A 385 -16.48 -18.20 6.02
N VAL A 386 -17.18 -17.58 6.96
CA VAL A 386 -18.57 -17.86 7.34
C VAL A 386 -19.59 -16.96 6.60
N ALA A 387 -19.14 -15.85 6.00
CA ALA A 387 -19.96 -14.85 5.32
C ALA A 387 -19.91 -15.00 3.78
N LYS A 388 -20.14 -16.22 3.27
CA LYS A 388 -20.18 -16.54 1.81
C LYS A 388 -21.24 -15.78 0.99
N ALA A 389 -21.91 -14.77 1.56
CA ALA A 389 -23.05 -14.07 0.98
C ALA A 389 -22.98 -12.53 1.09
N ALA A 390 -21.85 -11.92 1.47
CA ALA A 390 -21.71 -10.46 1.34
C ALA A 390 -21.72 -10.10 -0.16
N THR A 391 -22.82 -9.48 -0.60
CA THR A 391 -22.98 -8.99 -1.97
C THR A 391 -21.91 -7.95 -2.30
N THR A 392 -21.48 -7.89 -3.55
CA THR A 392 -20.41 -7.02 -4.09
C THR A 392 -20.59 -5.51 -3.85
N GLN A 393 -21.71 -5.07 -3.29
CA GLN A 393 -22.04 -3.65 -3.07
C GLN A 393 -21.74 -3.12 -1.67
N ASP A 394 -21.71 -3.96 -0.63
CA ASP A 394 -21.48 -3.52 0.75
C ASP A 394 -20.17 -4.12 1.30
N VAL A 395 -19.06 -3.40 1.07
CA VAL A 395 -17.76 -3.81 1.59
C VAL A 395 -17.68 -3.66 3.11
N HIS A 396 -18.58 -2.88 3.72
CA HIS A 396 -18.60 -2.52 5.14
C HIS A 396 -19.49 -3.45 5.97
N PHE A 397 -19.73 -4.67 5.51
CA PHE A 397 -20.64 -5.64 6.12
C PHE A 397 -20.41 -5.88 7.62
N TRP A 398 -19.20 -5.66 8.15
CA TRP A 398 -18.92 -5.79 9.58
C TRP A 398 -19.65 -4.76 10.43
N LEU A 399 -20.09 -3.63 9.85
CA LEU A 399 -20.94 -2.65 10.52
C LEU A 399 -22.40 -3.09 10.63
N ASN A 400 -22.82 -4.12 9.88
CA ASN A 400 -24.19 -4.62 9.92
C ASN A 400 -24.44 -5.53 11.16
N PRO A 401 -25.47 -5.24 11.97
CA PRO A 401 -25.84 -6.06 13.12
C PRO A 401 -26.10 -7.54 12.79
N GLU A 402 -26.65 -7.84 11.61
CA GLU A 402 -26.93 -9.22 11.18
C GLU A 402 -25.66 -10.06 11.05
N TRP A 403 -24.59 -9.45 10.54
CA TRP A 403 -23.30 -10.13 10.33
C TRP A 403 -22.41 -10.10 11.58
N THR A 404 -22.63 -9.13 12.47
CA THR A 404 -21.89 -9.00 13.74
C THR A 404 -21.94 -10.28 14.56
N MET A 405 -23.08 -10.97 14.60
CA MET A 405 -23.19 -12.23 15.35
C MET A 405 -22.30 -13.34 14.79
N THR A 406 -22.23 -13.44 13.46
CA THR A 406 -21.36 -14.39 12.77
C THR A 406 -19.89 -14.09 13.03
N ILE A 407 -19.51 -12.81 13.06
CA ILE A 407 -18.16 -12.36 13.41
C ILE A 407 -17.85 -12.72 14.87
N LEU A 408 -18.74 -12.38 15.81
CA LEU A 408 -18.58 -12.71 17.23
C LEU A 408 -18.49 -14.22 17.48
N GLU A 409 -19.24 -15.03 16.74
CA GLU A 409 -19.17 -16.50 16.85
C GLU A 409 -17.84 -17.06 16.34
N SER A 410 -17.32 -16.49 15.24
CA SER A 410 -16.00 -16.84 14.71
C SER A 410 -14.88 -16.45 15.68
N ILE A 411 -14.98 -15.29 16.32
CA ILE A 411 -14.05 -14.88 17.38
C ILE A 411 -14.17 -15.81 18.58
N LYS A 412 -15.39 -16.06 19.08
CA LYS A 412 -15.68 -16.97 20.21
C LYS A 412 -15.03 -18.33 20.01
N SER A 413 -15.30 -18.98 18.88
CA SER A 413 -14.76 -20.32 18.59
C SER A 413 -13.23 -20.33 18.58
N THR A 414 -12.61 -19.29 18.00
CA THR A 414 -11.15 -19.12 17.97
C THR A 414 -10.58 -18.90 19.38
N LEU A 415 -11.23 -18.09 20.20
CA LEU A 415 -10.80 -17.81 21.58
C LEU A 415 -10.91 -19.05 22.48
N ILE A 416 -12.00 -19.81 22.40
CA ILE A 416 -12.24 -21.02 23.23
C ILE A 416 -11.19 -22.09 22.96
N VAL A 417 -10.78 -22.28 21.69
CA VAL A 417 -9.74 -23.24 21.32
C VAL A 417 -8.41 -22.88 21.99
N GLU A 418 -8.11 -21.60 22.15
CA GLU A 418 -6.82 -21.11 22.64
C GLU A 418 -6.78 -20.82 24.14
N ARG A 419 -7.93 -20.50 24.74
CA ARG A 419 -8.14 -20.26 26.16
C ARG A 419 -9.31 -21.11 26.68
N PRO A 420 -9.13 -22.44 26.77
CA PRO A 420 -10.18 -23.32 27.27
C PRO A 420 -10.55 -23.03 28.73
N ASP A 421 -9.65 -22.40 29.49
CA ASP A 421 -9.86 -21.94 30.85
C ASP A 421 -10.95 -20.84 30.97
N LEU A 422 -11.15 -20.05 29.91
CA LEU A 422 -12.15 -18.97 29.88
C LEU A 422 -13.46 -19.36 29.19
N LYS A 423 -13.60 -20.63 28.77
CA LYS A 423 -14.71 -21.10 27.91
C LYS A 423 -16.08 -20.70 28.45
N SER A 424 -16.39 -21.01 29.71
CA SER A 424 -17.70 -20.72 30.31
C SER A 424 -18.01 -19.21 30.38
N SER A 425 -17.01 -18.40 30.72
CA SER A 425 -17.13 -16.94 30.78
C SER A 425 -17.37 -16.34 29.39
N ILE A 426 -16.62 -16.80 28.39
CA ILE A 426 -16.76 -16.35 26.99
C ILE A 426 -18.13 -16.73 26.44
N GLU A 427 -18.59 -17.98 26.67
CA GLU A 427 -19.92 -18.44 26.23
C GLU A 427 -21.05 -17.62 26.87
N SER A 428 -20.97 -17.37 28.18
CA SER A 428 -21.96 -16.56 28.89
C SER A 428 -22.01 -15.11 28.37
N ARG A 429 -20.85 -14.49 28.13
CA ARG A 429 -20.76 -13.12 27.62
C ARG A 429 -21.25 -13.03 26.16
N PHE A 430 -20.95 -14.04 25.35
CA PHE A 430 -21.46 -14.15 23.98
C PHE A 430 -23.00 -14.20 23.95
N GLU A 431 -23.63 -15.03 24.78
CA GLU A 431 -25.10 -15.08 24.83
C GLU A 431 -25.71 -13.78 25.37
N SER A 432 -25.05 -13.12 26.32
CA SER A 432 -25.46 -11.77 26.77
C SER A 432 -25.41 -10.75 25.63
N ALA A 433 -24.30 -10.69 24.88
CA ALA A 433 -24.13 -9.79 23.75
C ALA A 433 -25.14 -10.08 22.62
N ARG A 434 -25.41 -11.37 22.37
CA ARG A 434 -26.41 -11.83 21.40
C ARG A 434 -27.80 -11.32 21.76
N LYS A 435 -28.20 -11.47 23.02
CA LYS A 435 -29.49 -11.01 23.51
C LYS A 435 -29.61 -9.50 23.41
N GLU A 436 -28.61 -8.76 23.90
CA GLU A 436 -28.62 -7.30 23.88
C GLU A 436 -28.69 -6.73 22.45
N LEU A 437 -27.93 -7.29 21.51
CA LEU A 437 -27.97 -6.88 20.11
C LEU A 437 -29.34 -7.18 19.47
N SER A 438 -29.92 -8.34 19.74
CA SER A 438 -31.23 -8.71 19.20
C SER A 438 -32.36 -7.82 19.74
N ASP A 439 -32.36 -7.58 21.05
CA ASP A 439 -33.35 -6.72 21.70
C ASP A 439 -33.23 -5.27 21.20
N TYR A 440 -31.99 -4.76 21.10
CA TYR A 440 -31.73 -3.42 20.60
C TYR A 440 -32.13 -3.28 19.12
N THR A 441 -31.83 -4.26 18.27
CA THR A 441 -32.19 -4.22 16.84
C THR A 441 -33.70 -4.09 16.64
N LYS A 442 -34.49 -4.86 17.39
CA LYS A 442 -35.97 -4.74 17.38
C LYS A 442 -36.43 -3.36 17.83
N GLN A 443 -35.89 -2.87 18.96
CA GLN A 443 -36.22 -1.56 19.51
C GLN A 443 -35.97 -0.42 18.51
N ILE A 444 -34.86 -0.49 17.77
CA ILE A 444 -34.52 0.52 16.76
C ILE A 444 -35.49 0.45 15.59
N GLN A 445 -35.79 -0.74 15.07
CA GLN A 445 -36.72 -0.89 13.96
C GLN A 445 -38.06 -0.25 14.29
N ASP A 446 -38.56 -0.44 15.51
CA ASP A 446 -39.77 0.21 16.01
C ASP A 446 -39.61 1.74 16.13
N LYS A 447 -38.49 2.19 16.72
CA LYS A 447 -38.16 3.63 16.88
C LYS A 447 -38.08 4.37 15.55
N PHE A 448 -37.67 3.70 14.47
CA PHE A 448 -37.49 4.28 13.14
C PHE A 448 -38.68 4.09 12.18
N GLN A 449 -39.75 3.38 12.58
CA GLN A 449 -40.91 3.16 11.71
C GLN A 449 -41.50 4.47 11.16
N SER A 450 -41.53 5.53 11.96
CA SER A 450 -42.04 6.84 11.54
C SER A 450 -41.20 7.53 10.46
N PHE A 451 -39.97 7.07 10.22
CA PHE A 451 -39.05 7.61 9.22
C PHE A 451 -38.93 6.73 7.97
N LYS A 452 -39.76 5.70 7.82
CA LYS A 452 -39.72 4.81 6.65
C LYS A 452 -39.81 5.61 5.34
N GLY A 453 -38.88 5.35 4.42
CA GLY A 453 -38.76 6.06 3.14
C GLY A 453 -38.12 7.45 3.21
N ARG A 454 -37.75 7.96 4.39
CA ARG A 454 -36.95 9.18 4.53
C ARG A 454 -35.54 8.94 4.02
N SER A 455 -34.90 10.02 3.60
CA SER A 455 -33.59 9.97 2.95
C SER A 455 -32.52 10.59 3.84
N VAL A 456 -31.31 10.04 3.79
CA VAL A 456 -30.11 10.64 4.38
C VAL A 456 -28.95 10.48 3.40
N LEU A 457 -28.11 11.50 3.28
CA LEU A 457 -26.87 11.43 2.51
C LEU A 457 -25.70 11.30 3.49
N ILE A 458 -24.94 10.22 3.37
CA ILE A 458 -23.74 9.96 4.18
C ILE A 458 -22.52 10.17 3.28
N SER A 459 -21.46 10.78 3.83
CA SER A 459 -20.26 11.12 3.03
C SER A 459 -19.55 9.91 2.44
N HIS A 460 -19.74 8.71 3.01
CA HIS A 460 -19.12 7.48 2.55
C HIS A 460 -20.05 6.27 2.83
N ASN A 461 -19.82 5.15 2.14
CA ASN A 461 -20.76 4.02 2.07
C ASN A 461 -20.78 3.10 3.31
N SER A 462 -20.18 3.52 4.43
CA SER A 462 -19.96 2.64 5.58
C SER A 462 -21.23 2.16 6.28
N LEU A 463 -22.33 2.90 6.15
CA LEU A 463 -23.59 2.63 6.84
C LEU A 463 -24.74 2.25 5.89
N TYR A 464 -24.44 1.72 4.70
CA TYR A 464 -25.47 1.37 3.71
C TYR A 464 -26.47 0.33 4.21
N PHE A 465 -26.03 -0.59 5.06
CA PHE A 465 -26.90 -1.61 5.67
C PHE A 465 -28.14 -1.02 6.37
N LEU A 466 -28.09 0.25 6.82
CA LEU A 466 -29.24 0.95 7.39
C LEU A 466 -30.42 1.06 6.42
N HIS A 467 -30.16 1.05 5.10
CA HIS A 467 -31.21 1.05 4.08
C HIS A 467 -32.16 -0.14 4.28
N ASN A 468 -31.60 -1.33 4.39
CA ASN A 468 -32.37 -2.56 4.58
C ASN A 468 -32.87 -2.68 6.01
N LEU A 469 -32.06 -2.31 7.00
CA LEU A 469 -32.38 -2.50 8.42
C LEU A 469 -33.53 -1.60 8.89
N LEU A 470 -33.57 -0.34 8.44
CA LEU A 470 -34.50 0.69 8.91
C LEU A 470 -35.52 1.12 7.85
N ALA A 471 -35.43 0.57 6.64
CA ALA A 471 -36.26 0.97 5.50
C ALA A 471 -36.20 2.49 5.19
N ILE A 472 -35.01 3.08 5.35
CA ILE A 472 -34.69 4.47 4.97
C ILE A 472 -33.87 4.48 3.67
N ASN A 473 -33.90 5.58 2.93
CA ASN A 473 -33.06 5.74 1.74
C ASN A 473 -31.69 6.30 2.14
N VAL A 474 -30.66 5.45 2.17
CA VAL A 474 -29.27 5.87 2.36
C VAL A 474 -28.62 6.18 1.02
N TYR A 475 -28.35 7.46 0.78
CA TYR A 475 -27.51 7.91 -0.32
C TYR A 475 -26.07 8.04 0.17
N PHE A 476 -25.12 7.79 -0.71
CA PHE A 476 -23.71 7.98 -0.46
C PHE A 476 -23.02 8.41 -1.74
N TYR A 477 -21.88 9.08 -1.58
CA TYR A 477 -20.99 9.37 -2.70
C TYR A 477 -19.82 8.39 -2.62
N THR A 478 -19.67 7.57 -3.65
CA THR A 478 -18.39 6.89 -3.89
C THR A 478 -17.42 7.94 -4.40
N GLN A 479 -16.14 7.86 -4.02
CA GLN A 479 -15.06 8.74 -4.52
C GLN A 479 -14.77 8.52 -6.04
N SER A 480 -15.81 8.36 -6.84
CA SER A 480 -15.79 8.27 -8.29
C SER A 480 -15.70 9.67 -8.86
N THR A 481 -14.59 9.96 -9.53
CA THR A 481 -14.37 11.23 -10.23
C THR A 481 -15.07 11.27 -11.59
N SER A 482 -16.05 10.39 -11.86
CA SER A 482 -16.74 10.37 -13.15
C SER A 482 -17.57 11.65 -13.33
N PRO A 483 -17.54 12.30 -14.51
CA PRO A 483 -18.30 13.54 -14.73
C PRO A 483 -19.81 13.38 -14.46
N SER A 484 -20.38 12.22 -14.80
CA SER A 484 -21.79 11.92 -14.53
C SER A 484 -22.10 11.86 -13.04
N ASP A 485 -21.24 11.25 -12.23
CA ASP A 485 -21.46 11.15 -10.79
C ASP A 485 -21.36 12.52 -10.12
N VAL A 486 -20.41 13.36 -10.56
CA VAL A 486 -20.30 14.74 -10.09
C VAL A 486 -21.51 15.57 -10.48
N ILE A 487 -22.01 15.46 -11.71
CA ILE A 487 -23.22 16.17 -12.16
C ILE A 487 -24.44 15.71 -11.35
N ASN A 488 -24.59 14.40 -11.14
CA ASN A 488 -25.68 13.84 -10.36
C ASN A 488 -25.61 14.31 -8.90
N LEU A 489 -24.42 14.33 -8.29
CA LEU A 489 -24.21 14.82 -6.94
C LEU A 489 -24.51 16.33 -6.83
N LYS A 490 -24.02 17.14 -7.79
CA LYS A 490 -24.33 18.58 -7.85
C LYS A 490 -25.83 18.82 -7.93
N LYS A 491 -26.52 18.11 -8.83
CA LYS A 491 -27.98 18.18 -8.98
C LYS A 491 -28.68 17.76 -7.69
N PHE A 492 -28.25 16.67 -7.06
CA PHE A 492 -28.79 16.19 -5.80
C PHE A 492 -28.60 17.18 -4.66
N LEU A 493 -27.41 17.75 -4.49
CA LEU A 493 -27.13 18.72 -3.41
C LEU A 493 -27.85 20.05 -3.62
N LYS A 494 -28.06 20.46 -4.87
CA LYS A 494 -28.79 21.69 -5.22
C LYS A 494 -30.30 21.53 -5.03
N ASP A 495 -30.86 20.43 -5.55
CA ASP A 495 -32.31 20.28 -5.68
C ASP A 495 -32.92 19.56 -4.46
N SER A 496 -32.14 18.76 -3.72
CA SER A 496 -32.63 18.00 -2.57
C SER A 496 -32.36 18.72 -1.24
N LYS A 497 -33.29 18.58 -0.31
CA LYS A 497 -33.12 19.01 1.09
C LYS A 497 -32.59 17.91 2.00
N VAL A 498 -32.33 16.71 1.46
CA VAL A 498 -31.93 15.51 2.20
C VAL A 498 -30.81 15.82 3.19
N PRO A 499 -30.94 15.54 4.49
CA PRO A 499 -29.91 15.89 5.45
C PRO A 499 -28.59 15.18 5.17
N LEU A 500 -27.49 15.91 5.39
CA LEU A 500 -26.13 15.44 5.13
C LEU A 500 -25.43 15.05 6.43
N VAL A 501 -24.79 13.89 6.44
CA VAL A 501 -24.06 13.36 7.60
C VAL A 501 -22.62 13.05 7.21
N LYS A 502 -21.67 13.53 8.02
CA LYS A 502 -20.23 13.31 7.81
C LYS A 502 -19.79 12.02 8.49
N GLU A 503 -18.91 11.28 7.86
CA GLU A 503 -18.18 10.17 8.51
C GLU A 503 -16.86 10.69 9.10
N TYR A 504 -16.64 10.42 10.38
CA TYR A 504 -15.46 10.80 11.13
C TYR A 504 -14.17 10.26 10.49
N GLY A 505 -13.13 11.09 10.45
CA GLY A 505 -11.81 10.71 9.91
C GLY A 505 -11.74 10.56 8.39
N THR A 506 -12.88 10.65 7.68
CA THR A 506 -12.90 10.65 6.21
C THR A 506 -12.85 12.09 5.68
N VAL A 507 -11.92 12.36 4.77
CA VAL A 507 -11.82 13.65 4.06
C VAL A 507 -12.21 13.43 2.61
N ASP A 508 -13.39 13.91 2.22
CA ASP A 508 -13.82 13.95 0.83
C ASP A 508 -13.77 15.41 0.34
N PHE A 509 -12.68 15.75 -0.36
CA PHE A 509 -12.44 17.10 -0.85
C PHE A 509 -13.53 17.58 -1.81
N LEU A 510 -14.10 16.69 -2.63
CA LEU A 510 -15.14 17.08 -3.58
C LEU A 510 -16.43 17.39 -2.83
N LEU A 511 -16.88 16.47 -1.97
CA LEU A 511 -18.11 16.67 -1.22
C LEU A 511 -18.02 17.92 -0.33
N GLU A 512 -16.90 18.13 0.37
CA GLU A 512 -16.69 19.34 1.17
C GLU A 512 -16.72 20.62 0.33
N SER A 513 -16.15 20.60 -0.87
CA SER A 513 -16.19 21.74 -1.80
C SER A 513 -17.62 22.03 -2.26
N LEU A 514 -18.39 21.00 -2.63
CA LEU A 514 -19.76 21.14 -3.10
C LEU A 514 -20.72 21.58 -1.99
N VAL A 515 -20.52 21.08 -0.77
CA VAL A 515 -21.29 21.49 0.41
C VAL A 515 -21.10 22.98 0.68
N LYS A 516 -19.86 23.49 0.57
CA LYS A 516 -19.57 24.93 0.64
C LYS A 516 -20.17 25.71 -0.52
N GLU A 517 -20.03 25.23 -1.77
CA GLU A 517 -20.57 25.87 -2.99
C GLU A 517 -22.09 26.09 -2.89
N TYR A 518 -22.83 25.07 -2.42
CA TYR A 518 -24.28 25.12 -2.27
C TYR A 518 -24.76 25.60 -0.89
N GLN A 519 -23.86 26.12 -0.04
CA GLN A 519 -24.18 26.62 1.31
C GLN A 519 -24.94 25.60 2.18
N ARG A 520 -24.61 24.33 2.02
CA ARG A 520 -25.16 23.22 2.81
C ARG A 520 -24.31 23.05 4.07
N SER A 521 -24.88 22.45 5.11
CA SER A 521 -24.18 22.13 6.36
C SER A 521 -24.34 20.65 6.70
N TYR A 522 -23.33 20.06 7.35
CA TYR A 522 -23.45 18.74 7.94
C TYR A 522 -24.38 18.80 9.16
N SER A 523 -25.38 17.92 9.19
CA SER A 523 -26.40 17.82 10.25
C SER A 523 -25.96 16.94 11.42
N GLY A 524 -24.90 16.15 11.23
CA GLY A 524 -24.32 15.26 12.23
C GLY A 524 -23.05 14.57 11.73
N GLU A 525 -22.37 13.89 12.64
CA GLU A 525 -21.18 13.10 12.37
C GLU A 525 -21.37 11.67 12.90
N VAL A 526 -21.00 10.67 12.08
CA VAL A 526 -21.09 9.24 12.39
C VAL A 526 -19.73 8.58 12.24
N TYR A 527 -19.57 7.40 12.83
CA TYR A 527 -18.33 6.63 12.82
C TYR A 527 -18.48 5.41 11.91
N GLY A 528 -17.65 5.29 10.87
CA GLY A 528 -17.64 4.13 9.98
C GLY A 528 -16.33 3.36 10.11
N GLU A 529 -15.38 3.61 9.20
CA GLU A 529 -14.09 2.91 9.17
C GLU A 529 -13.14 3.35 10.29
N ILE A 530 -13.14 4.65 10.61
CA ILE A 530 -12.25 5.25 11.62
C ILE A 530 -13.09 5.70 12.82
N VAL A 531 -12.65 5.34 14.02
CA VAL A 531 -13.28 5.70 15.29
C VAL A 531 -12.23 6.37 16.18
N PRO A 532 -12.59 7.35 17.04
CA PRO A 532 -11.64 7.95 17.96
C PRO A 532 -10.88 6.90 18.79
N PRO A 533 -9.55 7.03 18.99
CA PRO A 533 -8.72 6.05 19.69
C PRO A 533 -9.25 5.61 21.06
N GLU A 534 -9.86 6.53 21.80
CA GLU A 534 -10.42 6.30 23.14
C GLU A 534 -11.58 5.28 23.14
N PHE A 535 -12.28 5.12 22.02
CA PHE A 535 -13.42 4.22 21.91
C PHE A 535 -12.96 2.76 21.95
N TYR A 536 -11.82 2.45 21.34
CA TYR A 536 -11.35 1.07 21.22
C TYR A 536 -11.00 0.43 22.58
N GLU A 537 -10.73 1.23 23.61
CA GLU A 537 -10.31 0.76 24.93
C GLU A 537 -11.50 0.44 25.86
N SER A 538 -12.65 1.08 25.66
CA SER A 538 -13.77 1.01 26.62
C SER A 538 -15.13 0.69 26.00
N LYS A 539 -15.27 0.85 24.68
CA LYS A 539 -16.55 0.68 23.98
C LYS A 539 -16.61 -0.65 23.25
N THR A 540 -17.84 -1.09 23.04
CA THR A 540 -18.17 -2.27 22.25
C THR A 540 -18.73 -1.87 20.89
N TYR A 541 -18.86 -2.84 19.98
CA TYR A 541 -19.56 -2.62 18.71
C TYR A 541 -20.98 -2.08 18.92
N LEU A 542 -21.67 -2.54 19.97
CA LEU A 542 -23.04 -2.12 20.23
C LEU A 542 -23.12 -0.66 20.66
N ASP A 543 -22.13 -0.17 21.39
CA ASP A 543 -22.03 1.25 21.75
C ASP A 543 -21.82 2.12 20.50
N LEU A 544 -20.98 1.67 19.56
CA LEU A 544 -20.77 2.36 18.29
C LEU A 544 -22.06 2.43 17.47
N LEU A 545 -22.76 1.29 17.37
CA LEU A 545 -24.05 1.20 16.69
C LEU A 545 -25.08 2.14 17.32
N LYS A 546 -25.18 2.15 18.65
CA LYS A 546 -26.06 3.07 19.42
C LYS A 546 -25.78 4.52 19.07
N MET A 547 -24.51 4.94 19.13
CA MET A 547 -24.09 6.31 18.86
C MET A 547 -24.42 6.75 17.42
N ASN A 548 -24.08 5.93 16.43
CA ASN A 548 -24.40 6.23 15.03
C ASN A 548 -25.90 6.38 14.80
N LEU A 549 -26.70 5.46 15.36
CA LEU A 549 -28.14 5.47 15.17
C LEU A 549 -28.83 6.63 15.90
N ASP A 550 -28.33 7.05 17.06
CA ASP A 550 -28.86 8.22 17.74
C ASP A 550 -28.58 9.52 16.96
N VAL A 551 -27.42 9.63 16.31
CA VAL A 551 -27.13 10.73 15.38
C VAL A 551 -28.09 10.70 14.19
N ILE A 552 -28.24 9.55 13.52
CA ILE A 552 -29.15 9.43 12.37
C ILE A 552 -30.60 9.73 12.78
N TYR A 553 -31.04 9.26 13.94
CA TYR A 553 -32.36 9.57 14.48
C TYR A 553 -32.55 11.07 14.70
N ALA A 554 -31.59 11.73 15.35
CA ALA A 554 -31.63 13.17 15.59
C ALA A 554 -31.65 13.99 14.29
N VAL A 555 -30.90 13.54 13.29
CA VAL A 555 -30.84 14.15 11.96
C VAL A 555 -32.18 14.02 11.24
N LEU A 556 -32.76 12.83 11.19
CA LEU A 556 -34.06 12.59 10.54
C LEU A 556 -35.22 13.28 11.27
N LYS A 557 -35.13 13.40 12.60
CA LYS A 557 -36.14 14.09 13.41
C LYS A 557 -36.14 15.61 13.19
N LYS A 558 -34.98 16.23 12.95
CA LYS A 558 -34.86 17.67 12.65
C LYS A 558 -35.34 18.03 11.24
N ASP A 559 -35.48 17.03 10.36
CA ASP A 559 -36.00 17.16 9.00
C ASP A 559 -37.54 16.99 8.93
N VAL A 560 -38.20 16.95 10.10
CA VAL A 560 -39.66 17.05 10.30
C VAL A 560 -39.97 18.47 10.75
#